data_AF-A0A424MV85-F1
#
_entry.id   AF-A0A424MV85-F1
#
_cell.length_a   1.000
_cell.length_b   1.000
_cell.length_c   1.000
_cell.angle_alpha   90.00
_cell.angle_beta   90.00
_cell.angle_gamma   90.00
#
_symmetry.space_group_name_H-M   'P 1'
#
loop_
_entity.id
_entity.type
_entity.pdbx_description
1 polymer ?
#
loop_
_entity_poly.entity_id
_entity_poly.type
_entity_poly.pdbx_seq_one_letter_code
_entity_poly.pdbx_strand_id
1 'polypeptide(L)'
;MIKKIVVSLSLLLVAAIIGLNAVGISPAFIYYGPGVASGIGSKLLCSAEYVIGNSREQAFDDLVQYSPILSQVTVRYNDQDQSVTTSLFGLQEKTASYIPGLGCAVDYPSEATRFGLRMQPKEPTDLPWPRGSSVTSIDQGLQTTLGDMLAADNAAGLNTRALLLVHKGEIKAEAYGQAMNAESRLLGWSMAKSLNSIMLGNLEMRGLIDLGSAPGFDAWSDDGRANIVISDMLTMTDGLKFSEQYNPGDDATAMLFTSASTSDYVLDMPLAAVPGSRFNYSSGTANLLARLYTEILGSPQQAYDDYRQHIFAPLGFQHAVFETDASGVFVGSSFFYASARDWARMGQLMLNGGELNGVRIVTQDWVARATQPNSSGNDRAYGYQWWLNRGNERLRFAELPEDMYYASGNRQQLVAVVPSADAVIVRLGWTAGRYPVSENFGAILEAL
;
A
#
# COMPACT_ATOMS: atom_id res chain seq x y z
N MET A 1 41.30 -20.81 34.61
CA MET A 1 41.43 -19.61 33.75
C MET A 1 40.25 -19.47 32.79
N ILE A 2 39.91 -20.51 32.03
CA ILE A 2 38.81 -20.54 31.05
C ILE A 2 37.44 -20.13 31.65
N LYS A 3 37.05 -20.65 32.82
CA LYS A 3 35.77 -20.26 33.48
C LYS A 3 35.66 -18.76 33.80
N LYS A 4 36.76 -18.10 34.18
CA LYS A 4 36.75 -16.64 34.46
C LYS A 4 36.63 -15.83 33.19
N ILE A 5 37.29 -16.26 32.11
CA ILE A 5 37.20 -15.63 30.78
C ILE A 5 35.78 -15.74 30.23
N VAL A 6 35.14 -16.91 30.32
CA VAL A 6 33.76 -17.12 29.87
C VAL A 6 32.77 -16.24 30.65
N VAL A 7 32.92 -16.14 31.98
CA VAL A 7 32.07 -15.26 32.80
C VAL A 7 32.28 -13.78 32.46
N SER A 8 33.53 -13.34 32.25
CA SER A 8 33.83 -11.96 31.84
C SER A 8 33.27 -11.62 30.46
N LEU A 9 33.39 -12.51 29.47
CA LEU A 9 32.79 -12.30 28.15
C LEU A 9 31.26 -12.27 28.21
N SER A 10 30.65 -13.12 29.05
CA SER A 10 29.19 -13.14 29.22
C SER A 10 28.69 -11.85 29.88
N LEU A 11 29.41 -11.33 30.88
CA LEU A 11 29.08 -10.06 31.52
C LEU A 11 29.26 -8.86 30.58
N LEU A 12 30.28 -8.87 29.74
CA LEU A 12 30.48 -7.85 28.70
C LEU A 12 29.38 -7.89 27.65
N LEU A 13 28.95 -9.09 27.23
CA LEU A 13 27.84 -9.26 26.28
C LEU A 13 26.52 -8.76 26.89
N VAL A 14 26.23 -9.11 28.15
CA VAL A 14 25.04 -8.62 28.86
C VAL A 14 25.08 -7.10 29.04
N ALA A 15 26.22 -6.53 29.41
CA ALA A 15 26.39 -5.08 29.52
C ALA A 15 26.23 -4.37 28.16
N ALA A 16 26.72 -4.97 27.07
CA ALA A 16 26.53 -4.47 25.71
C ALA A 16 25.06 -4.52 25.28
N ILE A 17 24.35 -5.61 25.57
CA ILE A 17 22.91 -5.75 25.28
C ILE A 17 22.10 -4.71 26.07
N ILE A 18 22.41 -4.51 27.36
CA ILE A 18 21.76 -3.48 28.20
C ILE A 18 22.05 -2.08 27.66
N GLY A 19 23.29 -1.80 27.29
CA GLY A 19 23.69 -0.52 26.69
C GLY A 19 23.01 -0.24 25.36
N LEU A 20 22.88 -1.25 24.50
CA LEU A 20 22.17 -1.17 23.22
C LEU A 20 20.67 -0.95 23.43
N ASN A 21 20.06 -1.65 24.40
CA ASN A 21 18.65 -1.47 24.73
C ASN A 21 18.36 -0.05 25.25
N ALA A 22 19.25 0.50 26.07
CA ALA A 22 19.14 1.86 26.59
C ALA A 22 19.18 2.96 25.50
N VAL A 23 19.73 2.66 24.32
CA VAL A 23 19.71 3.55 23.14
C VAL A 23 18.68 3.13 22.08
N GLY A 24 17.72 2.28 22.45
CA GLY A 24 16.60 1.88 21.60
C GLY A 24 16.87 0.67 20.68
N ILE A 25 18.02 0.01 20.79
CA ILE A 25 18.37 -1.19 20.02
C ILE A 25 18.02 -2.42 20.86
N SER A 26 16.81 -2.94 20.69
CA SER A 26 16.35 -4.12 21.40
C SER A 26 17.05 -5.41 20.92
N PRO A 27 17.07 -6.50 21.71
CA PRO A 27 17.54 -7.80 21.23
C PRO A 27 16.81 -8.28 19.97
N ALA A 28 15.52 -7.95 19.83
CA ALA A 28 14.75 -8.22 18.62
C ALA A 28 15.31 -7.44 17.42
N PHE A 29 15.72 -6.18 17.61
CA PHE A 29 16.36 -5.39 16.57
C PHE A 29 17.68 -6.02 16.10
N ILE A 30 18.47 -6.59 17.00
CA ILE A 30 19.73 -7.26 16.65
C ILE A 30 19.47 -8.55 15.86
N TYR A 31 18.48 -9.34 16.28
CA TYR A 31 18.18 -10.64 15.69
C TYR A 31 17.44 -10.52 14.35
N TYR A 32 16.36 -9.74 14.29
CA TYR A 32 15.52 -9.57 13.11
C TYR A 32 15.99 -8.45 12.18
N GLY A 33 16.74 -7.47 12.69
CA GLY A 33 17.20 -6.30 11.96
C GLY A 33 17.89 -6.61 10.63
N PRO A 34 18.88 -7.52 10.59
CA PRO A 34 19.55 -7.83 9.33
C PRO A 34 18.61 -8.37 8.25
N GLY A 35 17.75 -9.33 8.59
CA GLY A 35 16.81 -9.92 7.62
C GLY A 35 15.76 -8.91 7.12
N VAL A 36 15.25 -8.07 8.01
CA VAL A 36 14.31 -6.99 7.66
C VAL A 36 14.98 -5.93 6.79
N ALA A 37 16.19 -5.48 7.16
CA ALA A 37 16.93 -4.47 6.39
C ALA A 37 17.27 -4.95 4.97
N SER A 38 17.76 -6.19 4.83
CA SER A 38 18.02 -6.81 3.52
C SER A 38 16.71 -6.99 2.72
N GLY A 39 15.59 -7.30 3.37
CA GLY A 39 14.31 -7.44 2.69
C GLY A 39 13.77 -6.11 2.18
N ILE A 40 13.82 -5.06 3.00
CA ILE A 40 13.46 -3.69 2.61
C ILE A 40 14.36 -3.22 1.47
N GLY A 41 15.68 -3.36 1.63
CA GLY A 41 16.67 -2.92 0.65
C GLY A 41 16.44 -3.55 -0.72
N SER A 42 16.48 -4.89 -0.80
CA SER A 42 16.29 -5.61 -2.06
C SER A 42 14.95 -5.28 -2.72
N LYS A 43 13.85 -5.34 -1.96
CA LYS A 43 12.50 -5.08 -2.47
C LYS A 43 12.32 -3.67 -3.00
N LEU A 44 12.63 -2.66 -2.19
CA LEU A 44 12.35 -1.26 -2.55
C LEU A 44 13.29 -0.77 -3.65
N LEU A 45 14.58 -1.14 -3.61
CA LEU A 45 15.54 -0.74 -4.65
C LEU A 45 15.24 -1.43 -5.99
N CYS A 46 14.86 -2.72 -6.00
CA CYS A 46 14.43 -3.39 -7.23
C CYS A 46 13.23 -2.66 -7.87
N SER A 47 12.23 -2.31 -7.05
CA SER A 47 11.02 -1.65 -7.57
C SER A 47 11.32 -0.23 -8.04
N ALA A 48 12.17 0.50 -7.30
CA ALA A 48 12.59 1.84 -7.68
C ALA A 48 13.30 1.84 -9.04
N GLU A 49 14.21 0.89 -9.28
CA GLU A 49 14.93 0.75 -10.55
C GLU A 49 14.01 0.30 -11.69
N TYR A 50 13.30 -0.83 -11.52
CA TYR A 50 12.66 -1.52 -12.65
C TYR A 50 11.17 -1.23 -12.82
N VAL A 51 10.48 -0.71 -11.80
CA VAL A 51 9.04 -0.36 -11.87
C VAL A 51 8.84 1.14 -11.99
N ILE A 52 9.51 1.91 -11.13
CA ILE A 52 9.40 3.38 -11.11
C ILE A 52 10.30 4.01 -12.18
N GLY A 53 11.53 3.50 -12.34
CA GLY A 53 12.55 4.08 -13.23
C GLY A 53 13.38 5.18 -12.56
N ASN A 54 13.52 5.16 -11.24
CA ASN A 54 14.37 6.10 -10.50
C ASN A 54 15.86 5.85 -10.79
N SER A 55 16.68 6.90 -10.63
CA SER A 55 18.12 6.67 -10.53
C SER A 55 18.45 5.87 -9.26
N ARG A 56 19.48 5.02 -9.32
CA ARG A 56 19.96 4.26 -8.17
C ARG A 56 20.36 5.14 -6.98
N GLU A 57 20.87 6.35 -7.26
CA GLU A 57 21.19 7.35 -6.25
C GLU A 57 19.93 7.82 -5.51
N GLN A 58 18.92 8.31 -6.25
CA GLN A 58 17.64 8.73 -5.66
C GLN A 58 16.95 7.56 -4.92
N ALA A 59 16.99 6.36 -5.49
CA ALA A 59 16.42 5.17 -4.86
C ALA A 59 17.13 4.82 -3.53
N PHE A 60 18.45 4.97 -3.46
CA PHE A 60 19.21 4.74 -2.24
C PHE A 60 18.97 5.84 -1.20
N ASP A 61 18.88 7.10 -1.62
CA ASP A 61 18.54 8.21 -0.72
C ASP A 61 17.14 8.05 -0.11
N ASP A 62 16.16 7.64 -0.93
CA ASP A 62 14.82 7.29 -0.46
C ASP A 62 14.85 6.17 0.59
N LEU A 63 15.68 5.15 0.34
CA LEU A 63 15.87 4.02 1.26
C LEU A 63 16.48 4.47 2.59
N VAL A 64 17.51 5.33 2.56
CA VAL A 64 18.13 5.88 3.78
C VAL A 64 17.15 6.78 4.54
N GLN A 65 16.35 7.58 3.84
CA GLN A 65 15.28 8.36 4.45
C GLN A 65 14.16 7.46 5.01
N TYR A 66 13.99 6.25 4.45
CA TYR A 66 13.07 5.27 5.01
C TYR A 66 13.50 4.88 6.42
N SER A 67 14.77 4.52 6.59
CA SER A 67 15.38 4.30 7.91
C SER A 67 16.89 4.52 7.86
N PRO A 68 17.48 5.35 8.74
CA PRO A 68 18.90 5.70 8.68
C PRO A 68 19.86 4.50 8.72
N ILE A 69 19.46 3.41 9.38
CA ILE A 69 20.27 2.18 9.44
C ILE A 69 20.49 1.55 8.06
N LEU A 70 19.62 1.83 7.09
CA LEU A 70 19.70 1.28 5.74
C LEU A 70 20.87 1.88 4.93
N SER A 71 21.49 2.97 5.41
CA SER A 71 22.76 3.49 4.87
C SER A 71 23.91 2.47 4.96
N GLN A 72 23.77 1.45 5.80
CA GLN A 72 24.77 0.40 6.01
C GLN A 72 24.52 -0.85 5.16
N VAL A 73 23.45 -0.85 4.35
CA VAL A 73 23.12 -1.97 3.48
C VAL A 73 24.08 -2.01 2.30
N THR A 74 24.70 -3.17 2.08
CA THR A 74 25.44 -3.44 0.85
C THR A 74 24.46 -3.81 -0.25
N VAL A 75 24.60 -3.23 -1.43
CA VAL A 75 23.69 -3.44 -2.57
C VAL A 75 24.48 -3.97 -3.77
N ARG A 76 23.97 -5.01 -4.42
CA ARG A 76 24.47 -5.54 -5.69
C ARG A 76 23.32 -5.62 -6.69
N TYR A 77 23.49 -4.95 -7.82
CA TYR A 77 22.57 -5.04 -8.96
C TYR A 77 23.07 -6.09 -9.94
N ASN A 78 22.15 -6.87 -10.50
CA ASN A 78 22.40 -7.75 -11.63
C ASN A 78 21.45 -7.35 -12.76
N ASP A 79 21.99 -6.65 -13.75
CA ASP A 79 21.22 -6.12 -14.87
C ASP A 79 20.76 -7.19 -15.86
N GLN A 80 21.44 -8.34 -15.91
CA GLN A 80 21.05 -9.45 -16.79
C GLN A 80 19.78 -10.13 -16.29
N ASP A 81 19.71 -10.38 -14.98
CA ASP A 81 18.57 -11.03 -14.33
C ASP A 81 17.54 -10.03 -13.79
N GLN A 82 17.79 -8.72 -13.96
CA GLN A 82 16.99 -7.62 -13.43
C GLN A 82 16.66 -7.81 -11.94
N SER A 83 17.71 -8.04 -11.14
CA SER A 83 17.58 -8.34 -9.72
C SER A 83 18.49 -7.47 -8.84
N VAL A 84 18.06 -7.27 -7.60
CA VAL A 84 18.79 -6.51 -6.58
C VAL A 84 19.00 -7.37 -5.36
N THR A 85 20.26 -7.57 -5.01
CA THR A 85 20.66 -8.32 -3.82
C THR A 85 21.18 -7.37 -2.77
N THR A 86 20.75 -7.55 -1.52
CA THR A 86 21.20 -6.71 -0.40
C THR A 86 21.51 -7.50 0.84
N SER A 87 22.42 -6.97 1.66
CA SER A 87 22.72 -7.50 2.99
C SER A 87 23.04 -6.38 3.96
N LEU A 88 22.69 -6.54 5.23
CA LEU A 88 23.13 -5.64 6.30
C LEU A 88 24.37 -6.24 6.97
N PHE A 89 25.53 -5.57 6.84
CA PHE A 89 26.82 -6.06 7.33
C PHE A 89 27.19 -7.48 6.85
N GLY A 90 26.75 -7.88 5.65
CA GLY A 90 26.98 -9.21 5.10
C GLY A 90 26.10 -10.32 5.69
N LEU A 91 25.11 -9.99 6.53
CA LEU A 91 24.20 -10.94 7.16
C LEU A 91 22.86 -11.00 6.41
N GLN A 92 22.25 -12.20 6.43
CA GLN A 92 20.87 -12.44 5.94
C GLN A 92 20.63 -11.82 4.56
N GLU A 93 21.47 -12.20 3.60
CA GLU A 93 21.37 -11.70 2.23
C GLU A 93 20.00 -12.05 1.62
N LYS A 94 19.40 -11.08 0.94
CA LYS A 94 18.11 -11.23 0.24
C LYS A 94 18.21 -10.65 -1.16
N THR A 95 17.58 -11.34 -2.10
CA THR A 95 17.47 -10.93 -3.49
C THR A 95 16.01 -10.67 -3.82
N ALA A 96 15.76 -9.61 -4.58
CA ALA A 96 14.46 -9.37 -5.19
C ALA A 96 14.63 -9.30 -6.70
N SER A 97 13.81 -10.04 -7.44
CA SER A 97 13.83 -10.09 -8.89
C SER A 97 12.61 -9.43 -9.51
N TYR A 98 12.85 -8.66 -10.57
CA TYR A 98 11.82 -8.04 -11.39
C TYR A 98 11.27 -9.03 -12.41
N ILE A 99 9.94 -9.05 -12.57
CA ILE A 99 9.27 -9.74 -13.67
C ILE A 99 8.43 -8.71 -14.42
N PRO A 100 8.61 -8.54 -15.75
CA PRO A 100 7.85 -7.58 -16.54
C PRO A 100 6.33 -7.65 -16.30
N GLY A 101 5.76 -6.53 -15.87
CA GLY A 101 4.34 -6.37 -15.56
C GLY A 101 3.88 -6.87 -14.19
N LEU A 102 4.65 -7.72 -13.50
CA LEU A 102 4.41 -8.15 -12.10
C LEU A 102 5.23 -7.34 -11.10
N GLY A 103 6.27 -6.65 -11.57
CA GLY A 103 7.17 -5.90 -10.71
C GLY A 103 8.14 -6.80 -9.93
N CYS A 104 8.61 -6.30 -8.80
CA CYS A 104 9.62 -6.91 -7.96
C CYS A 104 9.01 -7.58 -6.74
N ALA A 105 9.55 -8.74 -6.35
CA ALA A 105 9.29 -9.35 -5.04
C ALA A 105 10.59 -9.97 -4.52
N VAL A 106 10.69 -10.15 -3.19
CA VAL A 106 11.81 -10.89 -2.59
C VAL A 106 11.68 -12.36 -2.97
N ASP A 107 12.78 -12.96 -3.41
CA ASP A 107 12.80 -14.33 -3.89
C ASP A 107 12.99 -15.31 -2.73
N TYR A 108 12.28 -16.44 -2.78
CA TYR A 108 12.39 -17.53 -1.83
C TYR A 108 12.50 -18.85 -2.60
N PRO A 109 13.61 -19.59 -2.54
CA PRO A 109 13.76 -20.83 -3.30
C PRO A 109 12.70 -21.89 -3.02
N SER A 110 12.10 -21.88 -1.83
CA SER A 110 11.02 -22.78 -1.43
C SER A 110 9.64 -22.39 -1.98
N GLU A 111 9.50 -21.18 -2.53
CA GLU A 111 8.22 -20.65 -3.02
C GLU A 111 8.48 -19.86 -4.30
N ALA A 112 8.20 -20.48 -5.44
CA ALA A 112 8.54 -19.97 -6.76
C ALA A 112 7.31 -19.74 -7.66
N THR A 113 6.10 -19.78 -7.08
CA THR A 113 4.84 -19.73 -7.84
C THR A 113 4.76 -18.49 -8.74
N ARG A 114 5.23 -17.32 -8.27
CA ARG A 114 5.21 -16.08 -9.06
C ARG A 114 5.95 -16.18 -10.42
N PHE A 115 6.98 -17.02 -10.53
CA PHE A 115 7.75 -17.17 -11.78
C PHE A 115 6.97 -17.93 -12.86
N GLY A 116 5.90 -18.64 -12.50
CA GLY A 116 5.02 -19.34 -13.44
C GLY A 116 3.88 -18.47 -14.00
N LEU A 117 3.69 -17.25 -13.47
CA LEU A 117 2.59 -16.37 -13.87
C LEU A 117 2.79 -15.82 -15.29
N ARG A 118 1.71 -15.83 -16.06
CA ARG A 118 1.63 -15.36 -17.44
C ARG A 118 0.98 -14.00 -17.50
N MET A 119 1.63 -13.11 -18.24
CA MET A 119 1.31 -11.71 -18.27
C MET A 119 0.69 -11.30 -19.59
N GLN A 120 -0.31 -10.45 -19.52
CA GLN A 120 -0.95 -9.87 -20.71
C GLN A 120 -0.43 -8.44 -20.90
N PRO A 121 0.51 -8.18 -21.83
CA PRO A 121 0.94 -6.82 -22.07
C PRO A 121 -0.26 -5.94 -22.46
N LYS A 122 -0.28 -4.70 -21.98
CA LYS A 122 -1.21 -3.69 -22.44
C LYS A 122 -0.44 -2.43 -22.72
N GLU A 123 -0.54 -1.96 -23.96
CA GLU A 123 0.01 -0.68 -24.34
C GLU A 123 -0.86 0.47 -23.80
N PRO A 124 -0.24 1.55 -23.28
CA PRO A 124 -0.95 2.78 -23.00
C PRO A 124 -1.69 3.30 -24.24
N THR A 125 -2.78 4.03 -24.01
CA THR A 125 -3.62 4.62 -25.04
C THR A 125 -3.65 6.14 -24.92
N ASP A 126 -3.62 6.83 -26.06
CA ASP A 126 -3.71 8.29 -26.13
C ASP A 126 -5.15 8.82 -26.08
N LEU A 127 -6.12 7.97 -25.71
CA LEU A 127 -7.49 8.41 -25.49
C LEU A 127 -7.53 9.46 -24.36
N PRO A 128 -8.53 10.35 -24.34
CA PRO A 128 -8.74 11.25 -23.23
C PRO A 128 -8.88 10.48 -21.90
N TRP A 129 -8.30 11.03 -20.84
CA TRP A 129 -8.55 10.57 -19.48
C TRP A 129 -10.06 10.65 -19.18
N PRO A 130 -10.69 9.65 -18.51
CA PRO A 130 -10.06 8.51 -17.83
C PRO A 130 -9.83 7.26 -18.68
N ARG A 131 -10.21 7.23 -19.96
CA ARG A 131 -10.01 6.06 -20.84
C ARG A 131 -8.54 5.85 -21.25
N GLY A 132 -7.81 6.93 -21.45
CA GLY A 132 -6.38 6.93 -21.78
C GLY A 132 -5.61 8.01 -21.04
N SER A 133 -4.43 8.38 -21.54
CA SER A 133 -3.51 9.30 -20.85
C SER A 133 -3.61 10.76 -21.30
N SER A 134 -4.42 11.12 -22.30
CA SER A 134 -4.46 12.50 -22.78
C SER A 134 -5.27 13.41 -21.84
N VAL A 135 -4.74 14.60 -21.54
CA VAL A 135 -5.37 15.63 -20.70
C VAL A 135 -5.41 16.94 -21.47
N THR A 136 -6.61 17.47 -21.70
CA THR A 136 -6.84 18.70 -22.49
C THR A 136 -7.64 19.76 -21.71
N SER A 137 -7.92 19.51 -20.43
CA SER A 137 -8.88 20.25 -19.60
C SER A 137 -8.22 21.07 -18.49
N ILE A 138 -6.90 21.31 -18.58
CA ILE A 138 -6.13 22.03 -17.57
C ILE A 138 -6.65 23.46 -17.40
N ASP A 139 -6.93 23.81 -16.15
CA ASP A 139 -7.19 25.18 -15.72
C ASP A 139 -5.88 25.83 -15.27
N GLN A 140 -5.54 26.98 -15.84
CA GLN A 140 -4.23 27.61 -15.56
C GLN A 140 -4.10 28.19 -14.15
N GLY A 141 -5.21 28.63 -13.53
CA GLY A 141 -5.19 29.10 -12.16
C GLY A 141 -4.88 27.96 -11.20
N LEU A 142 -5.62 26.86 -11.33
CA LEU A 142 -5.41 25.65 -10.53
C LEU A 142 -4.03 25.03 -10.80
N GLN A 143 -3.57 25.04 -12.06
CA GLN A 143 -2.25 24.54 -12.42
C GLN A 143 -1.12 25.33 -11.75
N THR A 144 -1.27 26.66 -11.66
CA THR A 144 -0.33 27.52 -10.92
C THR A 144 -0.37 27.19 -9.44
N THR A 145 -1.56 27.08 -8.83
CA THR A 145 -1.73 26.72 -7.42
C THR A 145 -1.04 25.39 -7.07
N LEU A 146 -1.26 24.34 -7.86
CA LEU A 146 -0.62 23.03 -7.62
C LEU A 146 0.90 23.08 -7.84
N GLY A 147 1.37 23.84 -8.82
CA GLY A 147 2.79 24.05 -9.09
C GLY A 147 3.51 24.73 -7.92
N ASP A 148 2.94 25.83 -7.43
CA ASP A 148 3.47 26.59 -6.29
C ASP A 148 3.46 25.75 -5.01
N MET A 149 2.38 25.01 -4.77
CA MET A 149 2.27 24.09 -3.63
C MET A 149 3.32 22.98 -3.69
N LEU A 150 3.54 22.36 -4.86
CA LEU A 150 4.57 21.34 -5.01
C LEU A 150 5.98 21.90 -4.77
N ALA A 151 6.24 23.13 -5.22
CA ALA A 151 7.50 23.81 -4.96
C ALA A 151 7.71 24.10 -3.46
N ALA A 152 6.68 24.61 -2.79
CA ALA A 152 6.70 24.87 -1.34
C ALA A 152 6.87 23.58 -0.53
N ASP A 153 6.13 22.52 -0.88
CA ASP A 153 6.26 21.20 -0.26
C ASP A 153 7.69 20.67 -0.32
N ASN A 154 8.32 20.76 -1.49
CA ASN A 154 9.66 20.25 -1.70
C ASN A 154 10.74 21.14 -1.04
N ALA A 155 10.55 22.47 -1.00
CA ALA A 155 11.39 23.37 -0.22
C ALA A 155 11.34 23.07 1.29
N ALA A 156 10.21 22.57 1.78
CA ALA A 156 10.01 22.13 3.16
C ALA A 156 10.46 20.66 3.41
N GLY A 157 11.02 19.98 2.42
CA GLY A 157 11.48 18.58 2.55
C GLY A 157 10.33 17.56 2.66
N LEU A 158 9.12 17.92 2.21
CA LEU A 158 7.97 17.00 2.20
C LEU A 158 8.06 15.97 1.07
N ASN A 159 8.96 16.14 0.11
CA ASN A 159 9.20 15.20 -0.99
C ASN A 159 7.92 14.84 -1.76
N THR A 160 7.11 15.84 -2.13
CA THR A 160 5.96 15.65 -3.01
C THR A 160 6.44 15.38 -4.44
N ARG A 161 6.01 14.25 -5.01
CA ARG A 161 6.39 13.74 -6.33
C ARG A 161 5.31 13.96 -7.38
N ALA A 162 4.05 13.83 -6.97
CA ALA A 162 2.92 14.16 -7.80
C ALA A 162 1.81 14.77 -6.94
N LEU A 163 1.17 15.80 -7.47
CA LEU A 163 -0.04 16.41 -6.95
C LEU A 163 -1.00 16.59 -8.12
N LEU A 164 -2.22 16.09 -8.01
CA LEU A 164 -3.19 16.09 -9.11
C LEU A 164 -4.59 16.36 -8.58
N LEU A 165 -5.34 17.19 -9.31
CA LEU A 165 -6.73 17.54 -9.03
C LEU A 165 -7.61 17.13 -10.21
N VAL A 166 -8.59 16.29 -9.92
CA VAL A 166 -9.76 16.05 -10.78
C VAL A 166 -10.92 16.83 -10.21
N HIS A 167 -11.66 17.54 -11.07
CA HIS A 167 -12.89 18.23 -10.69
C HIS A 167 -13.90 18.10 -11.84
N LYS A 168 -15.13 17.69 -11.52
CA LYS A 168 -16.20 17.39 -12.47
C LYS A 168 -15.81 16.35 -13.52
N GLY A 169 -15.11 15.30 -13.08
CA GLY A 169 -14.70 14.19 -13.93
C GLY A 169 -13.61 14.51 -14.96
N GLU A 170 -12.89 15.63 -14.79
CA GLU A 170 -11.77 16.02 -15.66
C GLU A 170 -10.55 16.41 -14.83
N ILE A 171 -9.34 16.05 -15.28
CA ILE A 171 -8.10 16.55 -14.66
C ILE A 171 -8.00 18.05 -14.94
N LYS A 172 -8.03 18.87 -13.88
CA LYS A 172 -7.93 20.33 -13.97
C LYS A 172 -6.53 20.85 -13.70
N ALA A 173 -5.73 20.12 -12.93
CA ALA A 173 -4.35 20.49 -12.67
C ALA A 173 -3.53 19.27 -12.26
N GLU A 174 -2.26 19.25 -12.64
CA GLU A 174 -1.30 18.22 -12.23
C GLU A 174 0.12 18.79 -12.18
N ALA A 175 0.84 18.53 -11.10
CA ALA A 175 2.21 18.97 -10.89
C ALA A 175 3.08 17.78 -10.48
N TYR A 176 4.29 17.74 -11.02
CA TYR A 176 5.26 16.66 -10.80
C TYR A 176 6.61 17.20 -10.36
N GLY A 177 7.30 16.47 -9.49
CA GLY A 177 8.59 16.86 -8.92
C GLY A 177 9.57 15.68 -8.82
N GLN A 178 10.82 15.97 -8.45
CA GLN A 178 11.89 14.95 -8.31
C GLN A 178 12.06 14.06 -9.55
N ALA A 179 12.08 14.69 -10.74
CA ALA A 179 12.18 14.02 -12.05
C ALA A 179 11.03 13.04 -12.38
N MET A 180 9.94 13.04 -11.60
CA MET A 180 8.73 12.28 -11.92
C MET A 180 7.90 13.01 -12.98
N ASN A 181 7.03 12.26 -13.65
CA ASN A 181 6.12 12.76 -14.68
C ASN A 181 4.77 12.02 -14.61
N ALA A 182 3.87 12.33 -15.54
CA ALA A 182 2.52 11.77 -15.60
C ALA A 182 2.44 10.25 -15.82
N GLU A 183 3.53 9.60 -16.21
CA GLU A 183 3.62 8.16 -16.46
C GLU A 183 4.37 7.43 -15.34
N SER A 184 5.01 8.15 -14.42
CA SER A 184 5.79 7.57 -13.32
C SER A 184 4.91 6.70 -12.41
N ARG A 185 5.26 5.42 -12.26
CA ARG A 185 4.52 4.45 -11.44
C ARG A 185 4.92 4.58 -9.97
N LEU A 186 4.28 5.48 -9.25
CA LEU A 186 4.65 5.79 -7.86
C LEU A 186 3.98 4.82 -6.87
N LEU A 187 4.74 4.39 -5.86
CA LEU A 187 4.30 3.48 -4.81
C LEU A 187 3.21 4.11 -3.92
N GLY A 188 2.03 3.49 -3.85
CA GLY A 188 0.93 3.95 -3.00
C GLY A 188 0.96 3.42 -1.57
N TRP A 189 1.83 2.45 -1.24
CA TRP A 189 1.82 1.77 0.04
C TRP A 189 0.40 1.29 0.41
N SER A 190 -0.08 1.65 1.60
CA SER A 190 -1.39 1.27 2.12
C SER A 190 -2.61 1.71 1.30
N MET A 191 -2.45 2.59 0.31
CA MET A 191 -3.53 2.87 -0.64
C MET A 191 -3.95 1.64 -1.45
N ALA A 192 -3.06 0.65 -1.61
CA ALA A 192 -3.37 -0.62 -2.28
C ALA A 192 -4.55 -1.38 -1.63
N LYS A 193 -4.76 -1.17 -0.32
CA LYS A 193 -5.88 -1.77 0.42
C LYS A 193 -7.23 -1.39 -0.15
N SER A 194 -7.37 -0.12 -0.54
CA SER A 194 -8.60 0.42 -1.11
C SER A 194 -8.88 -0.17 -2.50
N LEU A 195 -7.84 -0.42 -3.31
CA LEU A 195 -7.97 -1.15 -4.57
C LEU A 195 -8.36 -2.62 -4.33
N ASN A 196 -7.73 -3.29 -3.37
CA ASN A 196 -8.05 -4.67 -2.99
C ASN A 196 -9.52 -4.81 -2.52
N SER A 197 -10.01 -3.83 -1.77
CA SER A 197 -11.43 -3.73 -1.39
C SER A 197 -12.36 -3.61 -2.60
N ILE A 198 -12.01 -2.77 -3.59
CA ILE A 198 -12.76 -2.66 -4.86
C ILE A 198 -12.78 -4.00 -5.61
N MET A 199 -11.66 -4.75 -5.60
CA MET A 199 -11.59 -6.08 -6.23
C MET A 199 -12.59 -7.06 -5.60
N LEU A 200 -12.71 -7.08 -4.27
CA LEU A 200 -13.72 -7.91 -3.59
C LEU A 200 -15.15 -7.40 -3.81
N GLY A 201 -15.37 -6.09 -3.85
CA GLY A 201 -16.66 -5.51 -4.23
C GLY A 201 -17.08 -5.89 -5.66
N ASN A 202 -16.12 -6.03 -6.58
CA ASN A 202 -16.39 -6.50 -7.93
C ASN A 202 -16.82 -7.98 -7.95
N LEU A 203 -16.17 -8.83 -7.15
CA LEU A 203 -16.60 -10.23 -6.98
C LEU A 203 -18.01 -10.30 -6.39
N GLU A 204 -18.35 -9.47 -5.41
CA GLU A 204 -19.69 -9.42 -4.79
C GLU A 204 -20.75 -8.99 -5.82
N MET A 205 -20.48 -7.93 -6.59
CA MET A 205 -21.36 -7.48 -7.67
C MET A 205 -21.62 -8.59 -8.72
N ARG A 206 -20.61 -9.44 -8.97
CA ARG A 206 -20.69 -10.57 -9.89
C ARG A 206 -21.30 -11.83 -9.26
N GLY A 207 -21.69 -11.79 -8.00
CA GLY A 207 -22.30 -12.89 -7.26
C GLY A 207 -21.34 -14.03 -6.91
N LEU A 208 -20.03 -13.76 -6.89
CA LEU A 208 -18.99 -14.76 -6.58
C LEU A 208 -18.67 -14.85 -5.09
N ILE A 209 -19.04 -13.85 -4.31
CA ILE A 209 -18.81 -13.77 -2.86
C ILE A 209 -19.96 -13.01 -2.19
N ASP A 210 -20.22 -13.32 -0.92
CA ASP A 210 -21.03 -12.50 -0.01
C ASP A 210 -20.09 -11.86 1.03
N LEU A 211 -19.97 -10.53 1.04
CA LEU A 211 -19.07 -9.87 2.00
C LEU A 211 -19.60 -9.95 3.45
N GLY A 212 -20.85 -10.33 3.67
CA GLY A 212 -21.42 -10.61 4.98
C GLY A 212 -21.15 -12.02 5.50
N SER A 213 -20.55 -12.92 4.69
CA SER A 213 -20.28 -14.29 5.11
C SER A 213 -18.89 -14.45 5.72
N ALA A 214 -18.65 -15.62 6.34
CA ALA A 214 -17.30 -16.03 6.73
C ALA A 214 -16.38 -16.16 5.50
N PRO A 215 -15.06 -15.88 5.62
CA PRO A 215 -14.12 -15.98 4.51
C PRO A 215 -13.83 -17.43 4.07
N GLY A 216 -14.19 -18.43 4.89
CA GLY A 216 -14.05 -19.84 4.51
C GLY A 216 -12.63 -20.41 4.61
N PHE A 217 -11.73 -19.77 5.37
CA PHE A 217 -10.40 -20.33 5.62
C PHE A 217 -10.49 -21.57 6.52
N ASP A 218 -10.02 -22.73 6.01
CA ASP A 218 -10.03 -24.00 6.76
C ASP A 218 -9.35 -23.89 8.13
N ALA A 219 -8.26 -23.12 8.22
CA ALA A 219 -7.52 -22.93 9.47
C ALA A 219 -8.31 -22.24 10.59
N TRP A 220 -9.47 -21.65 10.27
CA TRP A 220 -10.31 -20.90 11.22
C TRP A 220 -11.56 -21.66 11.64
N SER A 221 -11.84 -22.85 11.09
CA SER A 221 -13.10 -23.58 11.32
C SER A 221 -13.32 -23.99 12.77
N ASP A 222 -12.25 -24.21 13.52
CA ASP A 222 -12.27 -24.89 14.81
C ASP A 222 -12.03 -23.95 16.01
N ASP A 223 -11.98 -22.63 15.80
CA ASP A 223 -11.80 -21.66 16.88
C ASP A 223 -12.63 -20.37 16.70
N GLY A 224 -12.39 -19.39 17.58
CA GLY A 224 -13.16 -18.14 17.60
C GLY A 224 -13.10 -17.35 16.27
N ARG A 225 -12.09 -17.57 15.42
CA ARG A 225 -11.94 -16.95 14.11
C ARG A 225 -13.02 -17.39 13.12
N ALA A 226 -13.70 -18.52 13.36
CA ALA A 226 -14.88 -18.94 12.60
C ALA A 226 -16.02 -17.90 12.62
N ASN A 227 -16.02 -16.98 13.60
CA ASN A 227 -17.01 -15.91 13.72
C ASN A 227 -16.65 -14.63 12.94
N ILE A 228 -15.45 -14.56 12.36
CA ILE A 228 -15.05 -13.42 11.52
C ILE A 228 -15.86 -13.49 10.22
N VAL A 229 -16.49 -12.38 9.84
CA VAL A 229 -17.04 -12.20 8.50
C VAL A 229 -16.14 -11.29 7.66
N ILE A 230 -16.24 -11.39 6.34
CA ILE A 230 -15.40 -10.62 5.41
C ILE A 230 -15.57 -9.12 5.63
N SER A 231 -16.78 -8.65 5.98
CA SER A 231 -17.01 -7.25 6.31
C SER A 231 -16.22 -6.79 7.53
N ASP A 232 -15.98 -7.65 8.52
CA ASP A 232 -15.11 -7.31 9.67
C ASP A 232 -13.68 -7.08 9.21
N MET A 233 -13.18 -7.91 8.29
CA MET A 233 -11.85 -7.75 7.71
C MET A 233 -11.76 -6.45 6.89
N LEU A 234 -12.79 -6.14 6.09
CA LEU A 234 -12.87 -4.91 5.32
C LEU A 234 -12.87 -3.66 6.21
N THR A 235 -13.54 -3.70 7.36
CA THR A 235 -13.56 -2.60 8.35
C THR A 235 -12.41 -2.63 9.35
N MET A 236 -11.46 -3.55 9.22
CA MET A 236 -10.33 -3.75 10.15
C MET A 236 -10.79 -4.01 11.60
N THR A 237 -11.88 -4.75 11.76
CA THR A 237 -12.48 -5.15 13.03
C THR A 237 -12.49 -6.67 13.23
N ASP A 238 -11.71 -7.42 12.44
CA ASP A 238 -11.61 -8.89 12.50
C ASP A 238 -11.11 -9.43 13.86
N GLY A 239 -10.40 -8.61 14.64
CA GLY A 239 -9.95 -8.97 15.98
C GLY A 239 -8.66 -9.80 16.04
N LEU A 240 -7.97 -10.02 14.92
CA LEU A 240 -6.67 -10.68 14.87
C LEU A 240 -5.59 -9.89 15.61
N LYS A 241 -4.68 -10.61 16.26
CA LYS A 241 -3.56 -10.05 17.02
C LYS A 241 -2.39 -9.65 16.10
N PHE A 242 -2.61 -8.65 15.25
CA PHE A 242 -1.60 -8.11 14.33
C PHE A 242 -1.01 -6.79 14.85
N SER A 243 0.33 -6.68 14.85
CA SER A 243 1.09 -5.45 15.15
C SER A 243 1.43 -4.67 13.87
N GLU A 244 0.77 -3.54 13.65
CA GLU A 244 1.10 -2.58 12.56
C GLU A 244 2.28 -1.65 12.92
N GLN A 245 3.18 -2.08 13.79
CA GLN A 245 4.41 -1.33 14.05
C GLN A 245 5.47 -1.72 13.01
N TYR A 246 6.29 -0.75 12.61
CA TYR A 246 7.30 -0.91 11.56
C TYR A 246 8.73 -1.03 12.12
N ASN A 247 8.88 -1.61 13.32
CA ASN A 247 10.21 -1.93 13.85
C ASN A 247 10.62 -3.35 13.44
N PRO A 248 11.92 -3.64 13.32
CA PRO A 248 12.37 -5.01 13.09
C PRO A 248 11.87 -5.98 14.15
N GLY A 249 11.19 -7.03 13.69
CA GLY A 249 10.58 -8.05 14.55
C GLY A 249 9.09 -7.85 14.83
N ASP A 250 8.53 -6.68 14.48
CA ASP A 250 7.07 -6.49 14.44
C ASP A 250 6.47 -7.17 13.21
N ASP A 251 5.20 -7.57 13.34
CA ASP A 251 4.47 -8.37 12.33
C ASP A 251 4.48 -7.74 10.94
N ALA A 252 4.26 -6.42 10.83
CA ALA A 252 4.26 -5.74 9.53
C ALA A 252 5.60 -5.85 8.79
N THR A 253 6.73 -5.71 9.48
CA THR A 253 8.06 -5.80 8.83
C THR A 253 8.45 -7.24 8.54
N ALA A 254 8.15 -8.15 9.47
CA ALA A 254 8.42 -9.57 9.30
C ALA A 254 7.62 -10.13 8.12
N MET A 255 6.32 -9.87 8.07
CA MET A 255 5.43 -10.27 6.99
C MET A 255 5.89 -9.75 5.63
N LEU A 256 6.09 -8.43 5.48
CA LEU A 256 6.33 -7.80 4.17
C LEU A 256 7.71 -8.09 3.58
N PHE A 257 8.73 -8.26 4.43
CA PHE A 257 10.13 -8.29 3.98
C PHE A 257 10.84 -9.60 4.31
N THR A 258 10.25 -10.45 5.14
CA THR A 258 10.88 -11.71 5.58
C THR A 258 10.05 -12.97 5.38
N SER A 259 8.79 -12.86 4.99
CA SER A 259 7.94 -14.00 4.62
C SER A 259 7.90 -14.21 3.10
N ALA A 260 7.77 -15.47 2.67
CA ALA A 260 7.53 -15.85 1.28
C ALA A 260 6.07 -15.59 0.86
N SER A 261 5.14 -15.85 1.78
CA SER A 261 3.71 -15.57 1.65
C SER A 261 3.29 -14.64 2.77
N THR A 262 2.84 -13.45 2.39
CA THR A 262 2.37 -12.43 3.33
C THR A 262 1.07 -12.84 3.99
N SER A 263 0.20 -13.56 3.27
CA SER A 263 -1.06 -14.06 3.80
C SER A 263 -0.90 -15.25 4.75
N ASP A 264 -0.01 -16.21 4.48
CA ASP A 264 0.23 -17.36 5.36
C ASP A 264 0.76 -16.91 6.72
N TYR A 265 1.62 -15.88 6.73
CA TYR A 265 2.12 -15.29 7.97
C TYR A 265 1.00 -14.85 8.93
N VAL A 266 -0.12 -14.37 8.37
CA VAL A 266 -1.23 -13.79 9.14
C VAL A 266 -2.31 -14.83 9.43
N LEU A 267 -2.45 -15.83 8.57
CA LEU A 267 -3.49 -16.86 8.66
C LEU A 267 -3.47 -17.56 10.03
N ASP A 268 -2.29 -17.74 10.61
CA ASP A 268 -2.07 -18.40 11.90
C ASP A 268 -2.23 -17.49 13.12
N MET A 269 -2.51 -16.20 12.94
CA MET A 269 -2.62 -15.28 14.06
C MET A 269 -3.84 -15.56 14.93
N PRO A 270 -3.69 -15.55 16.27
CA PRO A 270 -4.81 -15.73 17.18
C PRO A 270 -5.68 -14.45 17.26
N LEU A 271 -6.90 -14.60 17.77
CA LEU A 271 -7.71 -13.45 18.17
C LEU A 271 -7.13 -12.74 19.40
N ALA A 272 -7.18 -11.42 19.38
CA ALA A 272 -6.97 -10.54 20.53
C ALA A 272 -8.24 -9.80 20.97
N ALA A 273 -9.28 -9.78 20.14
CA ALA A 273 -10.57 -9.17 20.43
C ALA A 273 -11.71 -9.98 19.78
N VAL A 274 -12.94 -9.71 20.21
CA VAL A 274 -14.14 -10.25 19.55
C VAL A 274 -14.28 -9.58 18.16
N PRO A 275 -14.54 -10.31 17.07
CA PRO A 275 -14.81 -9.72 15.76
C PRO A 275 -15.90 -8.64 15.83
N GLY A 276 -15.73 -7.56 15.07
CA GLY A 276 -16.61 -6.39 15.04
C GLY A 276 -16.44 -5.41 16.22
N SER A 277 -15.83 -5.83 17.34
CA SER A 277 -15.83 -5.04 18.58
C SER A 277 -14.81 -3.90 18.63
N ARG A 278 -13.66 -4.07 17.96
CA ARG A 278 -12.50 -3.18 18.06
C ARG A 278 -11.83 -3.00 16.70
N PHE A 279 -11.64 -1.74 16.30
CA PHE A 279 -10.82 -1.38 15.15
C PHE A 279 -9.33 -1.62 15.45
N ASN A 280 -8.65 -2.34 14.57
CA ASN A 280 -7.22 -2.58 14.56
C ASN A 280 -6.70 -2.52 13.12
N TYR A 281 -6.18 -1.36 12.70
CA TYR A 281 -5.62 -1.20 11.36
C TYR A 281 -4.50 -2.22 11.10
N SER A 282 -4.64 -3.03 10.04
CA SER A 282 -3.82 -4.22 9.82
C SER A 282 -3.52 -4.44 8.34
N SER A 283 -2.24 -4.35 7.98
CA SER A 283 -1.72 -4.79 6.69
C SER A 283 -1.84 -6.29 6.53
N GLY A 284 -1.80 -7.06 7.62
CA GLY A 284 -2.02 -8.49 7.56
C GLY A 284 -3.42 -8.86 7.10
N THR A 285 -4.45 -8.21 7.66
CA THR A 285 -5.86 -8.40 7.26
C THR A 285 -6.05 -8.10 5.78
N ALA A 286 -5.42 -7.03 5.28
CA ALA A 286 -5.48 -6.70 3.85
C ALA A 286 -4.85 -7.77 2.94
N ASN A 287 -3.78 -8.44 3.38
CA ASN A 287 -3.18 -9.53 2.61
C ASN A 287 -4.02 -10.82 2.69
N LEU A 288 -4.74 -11.06 3.80
CA LEU A 288 -5.75 -12.13 3.86
C LEU A 288 -6.92 -11.87 2.90
N LEU A 289 -7.34 -10.61 2.73
CA LEU A 289 -8.35 -10.24 1.73
C LEU A 289 -7.85 -10.49 0.29
N ALA A 290 -6.56 -10.25 0.01
CA ALA A 290 -5.97 -10.56 -1.30
C ALA A 290 -5.84 -12.09 -1.54
N ARG A 291 -5.54 -12.85 -0.48
CA ARG A 291 -5.61 -14.31 -0.52
C ARG A 291 -7.02 -14.80 -0.83
N LEU A 292 -8.04 -14.28 -0.13
CA LEU A 292 -9.44 -14.64 -0.35
C LEU A 292 -9.87 -14.38 -1.81
N TYR A 293 -9.50 -13.23 -2.37
CA TYR A 293 -9.71 -12.93 -3.79
C TYR A 293 -9.09 -14.03 -4.69
N THR A 294 -7.88 -14.47 -4.36
CA THR A 294 -7.16 -15.52 -5.10
C THR A 294 -7.81 -16.89 -4.96
N GLU A 295 -8.25 -17.27 -3.76
CA GLU A 295 -8.88 -18.56 -3.47
C GLU A 295 -10.26 -18.68 -4.16
N ILE A 296 -11.06 -17.63 -4.16
CA ILE A 296 -12.37 -17.60 -4.87
C ILE A 296 -12.19 -17.82 -6.37
N LEU A 297 -11.12 -17.25 -6.95
CA LEU A 297 -10.82 -17.38 -8.38
C LEU A 297 -10.07 -18.68 -8.71
N GLY A 298 -9.53 -19.37 -7.71
CA GLY A 298 -8.99 -20.72 -7.79
C GLY A 298 -7.46 -20.82 -7.97
N SER A 299 -6.79 -19.76 -8.41
CA SER A 299 -5.32 -19.75 -8.52
C SER A 299 -4.75 -18.33 -8.66
N PRO A 300 -3.45 -18.13 -8.35
CA PRO A 300 -2.75 -16.88 -8.61
C PRO A 300 -2.86 -16.39 -10.06
N GLN A 301 -2.83 -17.31 -11.05
CA GLN A 301 -2.99 -16.94 -12.46
C GLN A 301 -4.39 -16.40 -12.74
N GLN A 302 -5.43 -17.08 -12.25
CA GLN A 302 -6.82 -16.64 -12.44
C GLN A 302 -7.10 -15.32 -11.71
N ALA A 303 -6.51 -15.11 -10.54
CA ALA A 303 -6.56 -13.83 -9.83
C ALA A 303 -5.94 -12.70 -10.64
N TYR A 304 -4.78 -12.94 -11.26
CA TYR A 304 -4.14 -11.95 -12.12
C TYR A 304 -4.98 -11.62 -13.36
N ASP A 305 -5.49 -12.65 -14.05
CA ASP A 305 -6.31 -12.48 -15.25
C ASP A 305 -7.63 -11.74 -14.94
N ASP A 306 -8.28 -12.08 -13.82
CA ASP A 306 -9.49 -11.40 -13.34
C ASP A 306 -9.22 -9.93 -13.02
N TYR A 307 -8.13 -9.63 -12.29
CA TYR A 307 -7.70 -8.26 -12.03
C TYR A 307 -7.51 -7.48 -13.33
N ARG A 308 -6.86 -8.09 -14.34
CA ARG A 308 -6.66 -7.43 -15.64
C ARG A 308 -7.97 -7.16 -16.36
N GLN A 309 -8.87 -8.13 -16.37
CA GLN A 309 -10.11 -8.07 -17.14
C GLN A 309 -11.18 -7.19 -16.49
N HIS A 310 -11.34 -7.28 -15.18
CA HIS A 310 -12.48 -6.70 -14.46
C HIS A 310 -12.13 -5.43 -13.67
N ILE A 311 -10.83 -5.15 -13.47
CA ILE A 311 -10.38 -4.00 -12.67
C ILE A 311 -9.47 -3.10 -13.51
N PHE A 312 -8.32 -3.60 -13.96
CA PHE A 312 -7.31 -2.81 -14.68
C PHE A 312 -7.86 -2.20 -15.97
N ALA A 313 -8.45 -3.02 -16.84
CA ALA A 313 -8.96 -2.55 -18.13
C ALA A 313 -10.20 -1.64 -17.98
N PRO A 314 -11.23 -1.98 -17.18
CA PRO A 314 -12.40 -1.12 -16.99
C PRO A 314 -12.10 0.22 -16.30
N LEU A 315 -11.20 0.25 -15.32
CA LEU A 315 -10.72 1.51 -14.75
C LEU A 315 -9.97 2.37 -15.78
N GLY A 316 -9.41 1.74 -16.81
CA GLY A 316 -8.59 2.41 -17.80
C GLY A 316 -7.19 2.68 -17.28
N PHE A 317 -6.63 1.82 -16.44
CA PHE A 317 -5.23 1.94 -16.01
C PHE A 317 -4.28 1.88 -17.21
N GLN A 318 -3.23 2.70 -17.17
CA GLN A 318 -2.24 2.84 -18.24
C GLN A 318 -0.83 2.55 -17.74
N HIS A 319 -0.47 3.08 -16.56
CA HIS A 319 0.86 3.01 -15.96
C HIS A 319 0.72 2.47 -14.54
N ALA A 320 0.32 1.20 -14.41
CA ALA A 320 0.12 0.57 -13.13
C ALA A 320 0.70 -0.85 -13.07
N VAL A 321 1.25 -1.22 -11.92
CA VAL A 321 1.77 -2.55 -11.58
C VAL A 321 1.30 -2.90 -10.18
N PHE A 322 0.64 -4.06 -10.03
CA PHE A 322 0.28 -4.61 -8.73
C PHE A 322 1.15 -5.82 -8.46
N GLU A 323 2.07 -5.69 -7.53
CA GLU A 323 3.06 -6.72 -7.26
C GLU A 323 2.51 -7.82 -6.37
N THR A 324 3.03 -9.02 -6.57
CA THR A 324 2.75 -10.20 -5.77
C THR A 324 3.87 -10.45 -4.78
N ASP A 325 3.63 -11.28 -3.76
CA ASP A 325 4.71 -11.93 -3.03
C ASP A 325 5.21 -13.18 -3.80
N ALA A 326 6.05 -14.00 -3.17
CA ALA A 326 6.64 -15.16 -3.80
C ALA A 326 5.59 -16.24 -4.17
N SER A 327 4.50 -16.31 -3.39
CA SER A 327 3.37 -17.24 -3.62
C SER A 327 2.51 -16.85 -4.82
N GLY A 328 2.73 -15.66 -5.39
CA GLY A 328 1.94 -15.14 -6.51
C GLY A 328 0.64 -14.44 -6.08
N VAL A 329 0.33 -14.37 -4.79
CA VAL A 329 -0.77 -13.55 -4.26
C VAL A 329 -0.36 -12.08 -4.27
N PHE A 330 -1.25 -11.17 -4.68
CA PHE A 330 -1.01 -9.73 -4.60
C PHE A 330 -0.69 -9.30 -3.15
N VAL A 331 0.31 -8.43 -2.97
CA VAL A 331 0.54 -7.78 -1.66
C VAL A 331 -0.46 -6.64 -1.50
N GLY A 332 -1.72 -7.03 -1.28
CA GLY A 332 -2.90 -6.17 -1.19
C GLY A 332 -2.81 -5.07 -0.15
N SER A 333 -1.88 -5.19 0.78
CA SER A 333 -1.62 -4.18 1.79
C SER A 333 -0.78 -3.00 1.31
N SER A 334 0.06 -3.14 0.27
CA SER A 334 1.20 -2.22 0.07
C SER A 334 1.65 -1.98 -1.38
N PHE A 335 1.80 -3.00 -2.21
CA PHE A 335 2.68 -2.92 -3.39
C PHE A 335 1.92 -2.71 -4.71
N PHE A 336 1.06 -1.69 -4.72
CA PHE A 336 0.49 -1.13 -5.94
C PHE A 336 1.24 0.15 -6.32
N TYR A 337 1.77 0.15 -7.53
CA TYR A 337 2.53 1.24 -8.14
C TYR A 337 1.71 1.77 -9.29
N ALA A 338 1.38 3.05 -9.28
CA ALA A 338 0.57 3.63 -10.35
C ALA A 338 0.89 5.11 -10.56
N SER A 339 0.63 5.61 -11.77
CA SER A 339 0.67 7.04 -12.02
C SER A 339 -0.34 7.80 -11.17
N ALA A 340 -0.12 9.09 -10.93
CA ALA A 340 -1.10 9.94 -10.24
C ALA A 340 -2.46 9.91 -10.94
N ARG A 341 -2.46 9.86 -12.27
CA ARG A 341 -3.67 9.74 -13.11
C ARG A 341 -4.38 8.40 -12.94
N ASP A 342 -3.65 7.31 -12.70
CA ASP A 342 -4.25 5.99 -12.44
C ASP A 342 -4.80 5.90 -11.01
N TRP A 343 -4.09 6.45 -10.02
CA TRP A 343 -4.65 6.62 -8.68
C TRP A 343 -5.91 7.49 -8.67
N ALA A 344 -5.96 8.53 -9.50
CA ALA A 344 -7.14 9.38 -9.66
C ALA A 344 -8.35 8.63 -10.23
N ARG A 345 -8.15 7.62 -11.10
CA ARG A 345 -9.25 6.78 -11.61
C ARG A 345 -9.91 5.97 -10.50
N MET A 346 -9.14 5.49 -9.54
CA MET A 346 -9.69 4.82 -8.36
C MET A 346 -10.58 5.79 -7.55
N GLY A 347 -10.12 7.02 -7.31
CA GLY A 347 -10.93 8.03 -6.65
C GLY A 347 -12.19 8.40 -7.45
N GLN A 348 -12.05 8.59 -8.77
CA GLN A 348 -13.17 8.96 -9.65
C GLN A 348 -14.20 7.84 -9.76
N LEU A 349 -13.79 6.57 -9.75
CA LEU A 349 -14.71 5.43 -9.68
C LEU A 349 -15.60 5.54 -8.44
N MET A 350 -15.00 5.81 -7.28
CA MET A 350 -15.72 5.95 -6.02
C MET A 350 -16.65 7.16 -6.05
N LEU A 351 -16.16 8.31 -6.54
CA LEU A 351 -16.95 9.54 -6.67
C LEU A 351 -18.20 9.33 -7.57
N ASN A 352 -18.06 8.52 -8.63
CA ASN A 352 -19.13 8.16 -9.54
C ASN A 352 -20.05 7.02 -9.06
N GLY A 353 -19.95 6.60 -7.79
CA GLY A 353 -20.80 5.52 -7.27
C GLY A 353 -20.55 4.17 -7.94
N GLY A 354 -19.30 3.88 -8.29
CA GLY A 354 -18.86 2.56 -8.77
C GLY A 354 -18.89 2.37 -10.28
N GLU A 355 -19.06 3.45 -11.05
CA GLU A 355 -19.05 3.42 -12.52
C GLU A 355 -17.97 4.35 -13.10
N LEU A 356 -17.18 3.86 -14.04
CA LEU A 356 -16.20 4.66 -14.77
C LEU A 356 -16.16 4.21 -16.22
N ASN A 357 -15.92 5.14 -17.16
CA ASN A 357 -15.87 4.84 -18.59
C ASN A 357 -17.16 4.24 -19.20
N GLY A 358 -18.29 4.34 -18.50
CA GLY A 358 -19.56 3.69 -18.87
C GLY A 358 -19.63 2.20 -18.47
N VAL A 359 -18.71 1.74 -17.62
CA VAL A 359 -18.66 0.37 -17.09
C VAL A 359 -18.79 0.41 -15.58
N ARG A 360 -19.74 -0.35 -15.05
CA ARG A 360 -19.89 -0.55 -13.62
C ARG A 360 -18.89 -1.58 -13.12
N ILE A 361 -18.10 -1.20 -12.11
CA ILE A 361 -17.06 -2.04 -11.51
C ILE A 361 -17.50 -2.52 -10.13
N VAL A 362 -18.23 -1.69 -9.40
CA VAL A 362 -18.88 -2.02 -8.12
C VAL A 362 -20.27 -1.39 -8.09
N THR A 363 -21.17 -1.91 -7.25
CA THR A 363 -22.50 -1.32 -7.11
C THR A 363 -22.43 0.01 -6.36
N GLN A 364 -23.40 0.88 -6.62
CA GLN A 364 -23.53 2.12 -5.84
C GLN A 364 -23.80 1.84 -4.35
N ASP A 365 -24.55 0.76 -4.06
CA ASP A 365 -24.74 0.26 -2.70
C ASP A 365 -23.42 -0.13 -2.03
N TRP A 366 -22.54 -0.85 -2.74
CA TRP A 366 -21.23 -1.19 -2.23
C TRP A 366 -20.41 0.06 -1.91
N VAL A 367 -20.42 1.08 -2.77
CA VAL A 367 -19.73 2.36 -2.49
C VAL A 367 -20.29 3.01 -1.22
N ALA A 368 -21.62 3.01 -1.06
CA ALA A 368 -22.26 3.56 0.13
C ALA A 368 -21.91 2.78 1.41
N ARG A 369 -21.76 1.45 1.34
CA ARG A 369 -21.26 0.64 2.47
C ARG A 369 -19.77 0.87 2.72
N ALA A 370 -18.98 0.98 1.67
CA ALA A 370 -17.54 1.16 1.74
C ALA A 370 -17.13 2.48 2.41
N THR A 371 -17.99 3.49 2.35
CA THR A 371 -17.77 4.82 2.94
C THR A 371 -18.57 5.09 4.21
N GLN A 372 -19.20 4.05 4.78
CA GLN A 372 -19.86 4.14 6.08
C GLN A 372 -18.90 3.87 7.25
N PRO A 373 -19.06 4.58 8.38
CA PRO A 373 -18.30 4.31 9.60
C PRO A 373 -18.50 2.87 10.09
N ASN A 374 -17.42 2.22 10.54
CA ASN A 374 -17.52 0.94 11.23
C ASN A 374 -18.21 1.10 12.60
N SER A 375 -18.61 -0.03 13.19
CA SER A 375 -19.36 -0.08 14.46
C SER A 375 -18.49 -0.28 15.70
N SER A 376 -17.16 -0.20 15.59
CA SER A 376 -16.27 -0.50 16.71
C SER A 376 -16.40 0.49 17.87
N GLY A 377 -15.91 0.06 19.04
CA GLY A 377 -15.94 0.88 20.27
C GLY A 377 -14.85 1.93 20.39
N ASN A 378 -13.82 1.95 19.52
CA ASN A 378 -12.61 2.75 19.71
C ASN A 378 -12.30 3.73 18.57
N ASP A 379 -12.49 3.37 17.30
CA ASP A 379 -12.31 4.29 16.17
C ASP A 379 -13.23 3.87 15.01
N ARG A 380 -14.25 4.69 14.75
CA ARG A 380 -15.29 4.40 13.74
C ARG A 380 -15.01 5.00 12.38
N ALA A 381 -14.03 5.90 12.27
CA ALA A 381 -13.77 6.65 11.04
C ALA A 381 -12.93 5.84 10.03
N TYR A 382 -13.44 4.66 9.68
CA TYR A 382 -12.90 3.72 8.70
C TYR A 382 -14.04 2.83 8.16
N GLY A 383 -14.13 2.68 6.84
CA GLY A 383 -15.09 1.84 6.13
C GLY A 383 -14.43 0.61 5.49
N TYR A 384 -14.81 0.23 4.26
CA TYR A 384 -14.22 -0.92 3.56
C TYR A 384 -12.84 -0.59 2.99
N GLN A 385 -11.82 -0.60 3.84
CA GLN A 385 -10.45 -0.21 3.51
C GLN A 385 -10.29 1.28 3.08
N TRP A 386 -11.22 2.14 3.49
CA TRP A 386 -11.19 3.59 3.26
C TRP A 386 -11.22 4.34 4.59
N TRP A 387 -10.35 5.33 4.74
CA TRP A 387 -10.44 6.25 5.86
C TRP A 387 -11.56 7.26 5.62
N LEU A 388 -12.25 7.66 6.68
CA LEU A 388 -13.35 8.62 6.61
C LEU A 388 -12.97 9.89 7.36
N ASN A 389 -13.31 11.06 6.82
CA ASN A 389 -13.17 12.30 7.57
C ASN A 389 -14.18 12.34 8.73
N ARG A 390 -15.42 11.92 8.47
CA ARG A 390 -16.49 11.73 9.45
C ARG A 390 -16.63 10.27 9.86
N GLY A 391 -16.80 10.03 11.16
CA GLY A 391 -17.13 8.71 11.72
C GLY A 391 -17.03 8.69 13.24
N ASN A 392 -16.12 9.49 13.79
CA ASN A 392 -16.05 9.81 15.21
C ASN A 392 -16.72 11.18 15.49
N GLU A 393 -16.80 11.56 16.77
CA GLU A 393 -17.34 12.85 17.20
C GLU A 393 -16.62 14.04 16.54
N ARG A 394 -15.30 13.95 16.42
CA ARG A 394 -14.47 14.95 15.72
C ARG A 394 -14.11 14.47 14.33
N LEU A 395 -14.05 15.41 13.39
CA LEU A 395 -13.47 15.17 12.07
C LEU A 395 -11.98 14.83 12.20
N ARG A 396 -11.47 13.98 11.29
CA ARG A 396 -10.03 13.74 11.19
C ARG A 396 -9.28 14.97 10.67
N PHE A 397 -9.91 15.70 9.76
CA PHE A 397 -9.46 16.96 9.18
C PHE A 397 -10.60 17.97 9.32
N ALA A 398 -10.48 18.87 10.29
CA ALA A 398 -11.58 19.76 10.68
C ALA A 398 -11.91 20.81 9.60
N GLU A 399 -10.93 21.16 8.79
CA GLU A 399 -11.00 22.17 7.74
C GLU A 399 -11.48 21.59 6.39
N LEU A 400 -11.62 20.27 6.28
CA LEU A 400 -12.04 19.59 5.05
C LEU A 400 -13.50 19.12 5.16
N PRO A 401 -14.22 18.99 4.03
CA PRO A 401 -15.61 18.54 4.01
C PRO A 401 -15.83 17.22 4.74
N GLU A 402 -16.94 17.11 5.46
CA GLU A 402 -17.20 15.95 6.31
C GLU A 402 -17.45 14.66 5.54
N ASP A 403 -17.94 14.77 4.31
CA ASP A 403 -18.19 13.66 3.40
C ASP A 403 -16.93 13.19 2.66
N MET A 404 -15.77 13.84 2.92
CA MET A 404 -14.49 13.37 2.39
C MET A 404 -14.14 12.00 2.96
N TYR A 405 -13.74 11.10 2.07
CA TYR A 405 -13.09 9.83 2.41
C TYR A 405 -11.84 9.66 1.56
N TYR A 406 -10.90 8.84 2.02
CA TYR A 406 -9.58 8.79 1.42
C TYR A 406 -8.87 7.45 1.60
N ALA A 407 -8.06 7.09 0.61
CA ALA A 407 -7.04 6.07 0.73
C ALA A 407 -5.76 6.75 1.24
N SER A 408 -5.03 6.12 2.17
CA SER A 408 -3.79 6.67 2.73
C SER A 408 -2.68 5.64 2.75
N GLY A 409 -1.48 6.07 2.36
CA GLY A 409 -0.26 5.28 2.27
C GLY A 409 0.83 5.79 3.20
N ASN A 410 1.73 4.88 3.61
CA ASN A 410 2.98 5.25 4.28
C ASN A 410 3.75 6.29 3.45
N ARG A 411 4.53 7.15 4.12
CA ARG A 411 5.16 8.33 3.50
C ARG A 411 4.17 9.35 2.93
N GLN A 412 2.97 9.39 3.51
CA GLN A 412 1.91 10.37 3.28
C GLN A 412 1.37 10.35 1.84
N GLN A 413 1.15 9.17 1.25
CA GLN A 413 0.38 9.07 -0.01
C GLN A 413 -1.10 9.29 0.30
N LEU A 414 -1.84 9.99 -0.56
CA LEU A 414 -3.29 10.16 -0.44
C LEU A 414 -4.00 10.14 -1.80
N VAL A 415 -5.16 9.49 -1.81
CA VAL A 415 -6.25 9.75 -2.77
C VAL A 415 -7.45 10.17 -1.95
N ALA A 416 -7.79 11.46 -1.97
CA ALA A 416 -8.97 11.99 -1.30
C ALA A 416 -10.09 12.17 -2.31
N VAL A 417 -11.30 11.75 -1.92
CA VAL A 417 -12.53 11.91 -2.68
C VAL A 417 -13.45 12.81 -1.88
N VAL A 418 -13.93 13.89 -2.50
CA VAL A 418 -14.74 14.93 -1.85
C VAL A 418 -16.06 15.06 -2.63
N PRO A 419 -17.10 14.28 -2.27
CA PRO A 419 -18.35 14.26 -3.02
C PRO A 419 -19.03 15.64 -3.13
N SER A 420 -19.07 16.41 -2.03
CA SER A 420 -19.68 17.74 -2.01
C SER A 420 -19.01 18.76 -2.94
N ALA A 421 -17.76 18.49 -3.35
CA ALA A 421 -16.99 19.34 -4.24
C ALA A 421 -16.82 18.73 -5.64
N ASP A 422 -17.38 17.54 -5.92
CA ASP A 422 -17.18 16.78 -7.16
C ASP A 422 -15.69 16.69 -7.55
N ALA A 423 -14.85 16.38 -6.54
CA ALA A 423 -13.40 16.49 -6.65
C ALA A 423 -12.67 15.23 -6.14
N VAL A 424 -11.54 14.93 -6.80
CA VAL A 424 -10.55 13.94 -6.36
C VAL A 424 -9.19 14.62 -6.32
N ILE A 425 -8.52 14.53 -5.17
CA ILE A 425 -7.16 15.05 -4.99
C ILE A 425 -6.22 13.87 -4.77
N VAL A 426 -5.16 13.79 -5.57
CA VAL A 426 -4.11 12.77 -5.45
C VAL A 426 -2.81 13.44 -5.05
N ARG A 427 -2.17 12.92 -4.01
CA ARG A 427 -0.83 13.32 -3.59
C ARG A 427 0.04 12.08 -3.40
N LEU A 428 1.15 12.03 -4.13
CA LEU A 428 2.16 10.98 -4.01
C LEU A 428 3.51 11.60 -3.64
N GLY A 429 4.25 10.99 -2.73
CA GLY A 429 5.51 11.56 -2.23
C GLY A 429 6.38 10.61 -1.43
N TRP A 430 7.35 11.14 -0.69
CA TRP A 430 8.24 10.37 0.19
C TRP A 430 8.47 11.08 1.54
N THR A 431 7.40 11.58 2.15
CA THR A 431 7.46 12.40 3.36
C THR A 431 7.83 11.57 4.59
N ALA A 432 8.91 11.92 5.30
CA ALA A 432 9.27 11.25 6.54
C ALA A 432 8.36 11.60 7.73
N GLY A 433 7.80 12.81 7.75
CA GLY A 433 6.92 13.32 8.80
C GLY A 433 5.45 13.44 8.40
N ARG A 434 4.77 14.42 8.98
CA ARG A 434 3.39 14.76 8.69
C ARG A 434 3.29 15.64 7.44
N TYR A 435 2.33 15.35 6.58
CA TYR A 435 1.93 16.24 5.49
C TYR A 435 0.76 17.15 5.96
N PRO A 436 0.77 18.47 5.65
CA PRO A 436 -0.30 19.40 6.03
C PRO A 436 -1.53 19.24 5.12
N VAL A 437 -2.21 18.09 5.25
CA VAL A 437 -3.37 17.72 4.40
C VAL A 437 -4.48 18.75 4.50
N SER A 438 -4.87 19.17 5.72
CA SER A 438 -5.96 20.14 5.93
C SER A 438 -5.71 21.44 5.18
N GLU A 439 -4.51 22.01 5.36
CA GLU A 439 -4.13 23.29 4.81
C GLU A 439 -4.00 23.22 3.29
N ASN A 440 -3.26 22.22 2.79
CA ASN A 440 -3.00 22.09 1.35
C ASN A 440 -4.27 21.70 0.59
N PHE A 441 -5.03 20.70 1.05
CA PHE A 441 -6.24 20.29 0.34
C PHE A 441 -7.37 21.31 0.52
N GLY A 442 -7.42 22.02 1.65
CA GLY A 442 -8.33 23.14 1.86
C GLY A 442 -8.08 24.25 0.83
N ALA A 443 -6.83 24.66 0.65
CA ALA A 443 -6.46 25.66 -0.35
C ALA A 443 -6.77 25.22 -1.80
N ILE A 444 -6.62 23.93 -2.12
CA ILE A 444 -7.02 23.38 -3.43
C ILE A 444 -8.54 23.49 -3.62
N LEU A 445 -9.32 23.11 -2.61
CA LEU A 445 -10.79 23.15 -2.67
C LEU A 445 -11.34 24.58 -2.69
N GLU A 446 -10.70 25.52 -1.98
CA GLU A 446 -11.06 26.95 -2.01
C GLU A 446 -10.79 27.60 -3.38
N ALA A 447 -9.89 27.02 -4.18
CA ALA A 447 -9.57 27.50 -5.51
C ALA A 447 -10.49 26.97 -6.63
N LEU A 448 -11.40 26.01 -6.33
CA LEU A 448 -12.42 25.49 -7.25
C LEU A 448 -13.56 26.49 -7.47
#